data_AF-A0A972C8N0-F1
#
_entry.id   AF-A0A972C8N0-F1
#
_cell.length_a   1.000
_cell.length_b   1.000
_cell.length_c   1.000
_cell.angle_alpha   90.00
_cell.angle_beta   90.00
_cell.angle_gamma   90.00
#
_symmetry.space_group_name_H-M   'P 1'
#
loop_
_entity.id
_entity.type
_entity.pdbx_description
1 polymer ?
#
loop_
_entity_poly.entity_id
_entity_poly.type
_entity_poly.pdbx_seq_one_letter_code
_entity_poly.pdbx_strand_id
1 'polypeptide(L)' 'MKTPPKFAANGWRRHSNGVLEHVSGLKFEPDAANEMKLVQSSLLVFIENVKNEGVSQEQAERLLKKLTLQAKEHFLGLLH' A
#
# COMPACT_ATOMS: atom_id res chain seq x y z
N MET A 1 -22.24 -3.57 -7.34
CA MET A 1 -20.81 -3.58 -6.95
C MET A 1 -20.21 -2.24 -7.33
N LYS A 2 -19.62 -1.47 -6.41
CA LYS A 2 -18.93 -0.21 -6.76
C LYS A 2 -17.55 -0.57 -7.30
N THR A 3 -17.24 -0.16 -8.53
CA THR A 3 -15.90 -0.31 -9.10
C THR A 3 -14.91 0.47 -8.23
N PRO A 4 -13.78 -0.13 -7.82
CA PRO A 4 -12.80 0.60 -7.04
C PRO A 4 -12.23 1.77 -7.86
N PRO A 5 -11.78 2.86 -7.20
CA PRO A 5 -11.22 4.00 -7.90
C PRO A 5 -10.04 3.62 -8.81
N LYS A 6 -9.61 4.48 -9.72
CA LYS A 6 -8.37 4.24 -10.46
C LYS A 6 -7.16 4.55 -9.59
N PHE A 7 -6.01 3.92 -9.87
CA PHE A 7 -4.74 4.33 -9.29
C PHE A 7 -4.35 5.71 -9.82
N ALA A 8 -3.81 6.55 -8.94
CA ALA A 8 -3.19 7.81 -9.32
C ALA A 8 -1.82 7.57 -9.96
N ALA A 9 -1.24 8.62 -10.56
CA ALA A 9 0.06 8.55 -11.23
C ALA A 9 1.21 8.08 -10.31
N ASN A 10 1.09 8.31 -9.00
CA ASN A 10 2.06 7.86 -8.00
C ASN A 10 1.87 6.40 -7.56
N GLY A 11 0.98 5.64 -8.22
CA GLY A 11 0.74 4.23 -7.91
C GLY A 11 -0.15 3.98 -6.70
N TRP A 12 -0.72 5.02 -6.09
CA TRP A 12 -1.59 4.89 -4.92
C TRP A 12 -3.07 5.07 -5.28
N ARG A 13 -3.92 4.39 -4.53
CA ARG A 13 -5.37 4.51 -4.58
C ARG A 13 -5.97 4.49 -3.19
N ARG A 14 -6.86 5.43 -2.89
CA ARG A 14 -7.66 5.41 -1.65
C ARG A 14 -9.07 4.91 -1.93
N HIS A 15 -9.51 3.91 -1.18
CA HIS A 15 -10.86 3.36 -1.21
C HIS A 15 -11.80 4.20 -0.33
N SER A 16 -13.11 4.07 -0.57
CA SER A 16 -14.12 4.81 0.20
C SER A 16 -14.18 4.44 1.68
N ASN A 17 -13.63 3.28 2.07
CA ASN A 17 -13.52 2.83 3.45
C ASN A 17 -12.20 3.24 4.14
N GLY A 18 -11.42 4.13 3.51
CA GLY A 18 -10.15 4.60 4.07
C GLY A 18 -8.95 3.70 3.79
N VAL A 19 -9.15 2.53 3.16
CA VAL A 19 -8.03 1.67 2.75
C VAL A 19 -7.19 2.37 1.69
N LEU A 20 -5.88 2.35 1.88
CA LEU A 20 -4.88 2.82 0.92
C LEU A 20 -4.22 1.61 0.27
N GLU A 21 -4.26 1.55 -1.07
CA GLU A 21 -3.70 0.46 -1.86
C GLU A 21 -2.66 0.99 -2.84
N HIS A 22 -1.54 0.28 -2.94
CA HIS A 22 -0.51 0.52 -3.93
C HIS A 22 -0.64 -0.47 -5.10
N VAL A 23 -0.20 -0.08 -6.31
CA VAL A 23 -0.21 -0.92 -7.52
C VAL A 23 0.53 -2.25 -7.35
N SER A 24 1.50 -2.32 -6.43
CA SER A 24 2.19 -3.57 -6.09
C SER A 24 1.31 -4.58 -5.33
N GLY A 25 0.07 -4.22 -4.99
CA GLY A 25 -0.88 -5.05 -4.25
C GLY A 25 -0.84 -4.83 -2.73
N LEU A 26 0.10 -4.03 -2.22
CA LEU A 26 0.23 -3.71 -0.80
C LEU A 26 -0.93 -2.80 -0.33
N LYS A 27 -1.52 -3.11 0.83
CA LYS A 27 -2.67 -2.38 1.38
C LYS A 27 -2.45 -1.97 2.84
N PHE A 28 -2.94 -0.78 3.17
CA PHE A 28 -2.97 -0.22 4.50
C PHE A 28 -4.38 0.22 4.85
N GLU A 29 -4.79 0.02 6.09
CA GLU A 29 -6.11 0.39 6.60
C GLU A 29 -5.96 1.18 7.91
N PRO A 30 -6.92 2.08 8.23
CA PRO A 30 -7.01 2.65 9.57
C PRO A 30 -7.41 1.54 10.56
N ASP A 31 -6.78 1.53 11.73
CA ASP A 31 -7.24 0.73 12.86
C ASP A 31 -8.31 1.47 13.69
N ALA A 32 -8.69 0.91 14.83
CA ALA A 32 -9.70 1.50 15.72
C ALA A 32 -9.27 2.86 16.32
N ALA A 33 -7.97 3.15 16.37
CA ALA A 33 -7.41 4.43 16.81
C ALA A 33 -7.17 5.41 15.64
N ASN A 34 -7.60 5.05 14.42
CA ASN A 34 -7.25 5.72 13.17
C ASN A 34 -5.74 5.74 12.86
N GLU A 35 -4.97 4.85 13.46
CA GLU A 35 -3.57 4.65 13.10
C GLU A 35 -3.46 3.77 11.87
N MET A 36 -2.39 3.96 11.11
CA MET A 36 -2.14 3.17 9.90
C MET A 36 -1.70 1.75 10.28
N LYS A 37 -2.39 0.75 9.74
CA LYS A 37 -2.06 -0.66 9.86
C LYS A 37 -1.85 -1.31 8.50
N LEU A 38 -0.84 -2.17 8.39
CA LEU A 38 -0.62 -3.01 7.21
C LEU A 38 -1.64 -4.16 7.19
N VAL A 39 -2.33 -4.34 6.05
CA VAL A 39 -3.21 -5.49 5.83
C VAL A 39 -2.35 -6.72 5.54
N GLN A 40 -2.26 -7.65 6.50
CA GLN A 40 -1.33 -8.78 6.42
C GLN A 40 -1.51 -9.66 5.17
N SER A 41 -2.75 -9.89 4.73
CA SER A 41 -3.01 -10.66 3.50
C SER A 41 -2.47 -9.99 2.24
N SER A 42 -2.33 -8.67 2.24
CA SER A 42 -1.75 -7.92 1.11
C SER A 42 -0.23 -8.03 1.02
N LEU A 43 0.44 -8.41 2.12
CA LEU A 43 1.89 -8.58 2.13
C LEU A 43 2.33 -9.76 1.25
N LEU A 44 1.56 -10.87 1.28
CA LEU A 44 1.84 -12.03 0.42
C LEU A 44 1.70 -11.67 -1.06
N VAL A 45 0.61 -10.97 -1.41
CA VAL A 45 0.38 -10.47 -2.78
C VAL A 45 1.52 -9.55 -3.23
N PHE A 46 1.96 -8.64 -2.35
CA PHE A 46 3.10 -7.78 -2.61
C PHE A 46 4.37 -8.58 -2.91
N ILE A 47 4.71 -9.56 -2.07
CA ILE A 47 5.91 -10.40 -2.22
C ILE A 47 5.85 -11.19 -3.54
N GLU A 48 4.70 -11.78 -3.87
CA GLU A 48 4.52 -12.51 -5.13
C GLU A 48 4.68 -11.60 -6.34
N ASN A 49 4.07 -10.42 -6.33
CA ASN A 49 4.15 -9.47 -7.44
C ASN A 49 5.59 -8.99 -7.67
N VAL A 50 6.28 -8.53 -6.62
CA VAL A 50 7.67 -8.04 -6.79
C VAL A 50 8.62 -9.17 -7.18
N LYS A 51 8.40 -10.40 -6.71
CA LYS A 51 9.18 -11.56 -7.14
C LYS A 51 8.96 -11.86 -8.63
N ASN A 52 7.73 -11.76 -9.11
CA ASN A 52 7.41 -11.93 -10.54
C ASN A 52 8.06 -10.85 -11.42
N GLU A 53 8.31 -9.67 -10.86
CA GLU A 53 9.08 -8.59 -11.50
C GLU A 53 10.61 -8.79 -11.43
N GLY A 54 11.08 -9.89 -10.83
CA GLY A 54 12.52 -10.19 -10.70
C GLY A 54 13.22 -9.40 -9.59
N VAL A 55 12.47 -8.81 -8.67
CA VAL A 55 13.01 -8.04 -7.54
C VAL A 55 13.63 -8.99 -6.51
N SER A 56 14.84 -8.69 -6.04
CA SER A 56 15.49 -9.46 -4.98
C SER A 56 14.79 -9.26 -3.63
N GLN A 57 14.99 -10.17 -2.68
CA GLN A 57 14.43 -10.02 -1.33
C GLN A 57 14.85 -8.70 -0.67
N GLU A 58 16.13 -8.32 -0.77
CA GLU A 58 16.63 -7.08 -0.20
C GLU A 58 15.96 -5.84 -0.82
N GLN A 59 15.76 -5.85 -2.14
CA GLN A 59 15.06 -4.77 -2.84
C GLN A 59 13.58 -4.72 -2.43
N ALA A 60 12.92 -5.88 -2.27
CA ALA A 60 11.55 -5.97 -1.82
C ALA A 60 11.38 -5.43 -0.39
N GLU A 61 12.30 -5.74 0.52
CA GLU A 61 12.30 -5.20 1.89
C GLU A 61 12.51 -3.68 1.90
N ARG A 62 13.43 -3.16 1.07
CA ARG A 62 13.66 -1.72 0.91
C ARG A 62 12.41 -1.03 0.35
N LEU A 63 11.76 -1.64 -0.64
CA LEU A 63 10.53 -1.13 -1.23
C LEU A 63 9.39 -1.13 -0.21
N LEU A 64 9.21 -2.22 0.54
CA LEU A 64 8.20 -2.31 1.60
C LEU A 64 8.36 -1.20 2.63
N LYS A 65 9.60 -0.92 3.07
CA LYS A 65 9.90 0.18 4.01
C LYS A 65 9.52 1.54 3.42
N LYS A 66 9.88 1.80 2.16
CA LYS A 66 9.52 3.05 1.46
C LYS A 66 8.01 3.22 1.33
N LEU A 67 7.30 2.20 0.86
CA LEU A 67 5.84 2.25 0.70
C LEU A 67 5.13 2.42 2.04
N THR A 68 5.63 1.79 3.11
CA THR A 68 5.09 1.97 4.46
C THR A 68 5.26 3.41 4.95
N LEU A 69 6.39 4.05 4.65
CA LEU A 69 6.61 5.46 5.00
C LEU A 69 5.66 6.38 4.23
N GLN A 70 5.54 6.20 2.92
CA GLN A 70 4.60 6.97 2.08
C GLN A 70 3.16 6.79 2.54
N ALA A 71 2.77 5.56 2.90
CA ALA A 71 1.46 5.30 3.46
C ALA A 71 1.26 6.10 4.75
N LYS A 72 2.22 6.11 5.68
CA LYS A 72 2.13 6.93 6.91
C LYS A 72 1.91 8.41 6.58
N GLU A 73 2.67 8.96 5.63
CA GLU A 73 2.52 10.36 5.19
C GLU A 73 1.12 10.63 4.62
N HIS A 74 0.53 9.70 3.89
CA HIS A 74 -0.86 9.78 3.42
C HIS A 74 -1.90 9.75 4.56
N PHE A 75 -1.62 9.05 5.66
CA PHE A 75 -2.51 9.04 6.84
C PHE A 75 -2.34 10.30 7.69
N LEU A 76 -1.14 10.87 7.75
CA LEU A 76 -0.85 12.15 8.42
C LEU A 76 -1.30 13.38 7.61
N GLY A 77 -1.74 13.20 6.36
CA GLY A 77 -2.15 14.30 5.48
C GLY A 77 -1.00 15.13 4.91
N LEU A 78 0.22 14.57 4.89
CA LEU A 78 1.45 15.25 4.41
C LEU A 78 1.66 15.10 2.89
N LEU A 79 0.90 14.22 2.24
CA LEU A 79 0.87 14.03 0.79
C LEU A 79 -0.54 14.35 0.27
N HIS A 80 -0.73 15.55 -0.26
CA HIS A 80 -1.93 16.00 -0.97
C HIS A 80 -1.56 16.62 -2.32
#